data_AF-A0A2G2H5D2-F1
#
_entry.id   AF-A0A2G2H5D2-F1
#
_cell.length_a   1.000
_cell.length_b   1.000
_cell.length_c   1.000
_cell.angle_alpha   90.00
_cell.angle_beta   90.00
_cell.angle_gamma   90.00
#
_symmetry.space_group_name_H-M   'P 1'
#
loop_
_entity.id
_entity.type
_entity.pdbx_description
1 polymer ?
#
loop_
_entity_poly.entity_id
_entity_poly.type
_entity_poly.pdbx_seq_one_letter_code
_entity_poly.pdbx_strand_id
1 'polypeptide(L)'
;MGQDIKEMLKNDLKTASNKLSEGHKSRFENRLDKELPKKKNLFSFLRIAASILVLVSVGLLSYQYINSDKISPDIVQTDEKKINSIADISPDLKKVEDYYLTNINYQISKIKITDVNKDLLEVYFSQLGELQKEYDKLNSELKIDEDVNEETIDKLIENLQMRLLLLKQLKKKLNKIENLNLKQNESSLS
;
A
#
# COMPACT_ATOMS: atom_id res chain seq x y z
N MET A 1 2.41 44.87 -72.10
CA MET A 1 1.28 43.99 -71.74
C MET A 1 1.85 42.88 -70.86
N GLY A 2 1.86 43.06 -69.54
CA GLY A 2 2.34 42.05 -68.60
C GLY A 2 1.16 41.21 -68.13
N GLN A 3 1.21 39.90 -68.35
CA GLN A 3 0.20 38.99 -67.82
C GLN A 3 0.36 38.91 -66.29
N ASP A 4 -0.74 39.06 -65.56
CA ASP A 4 -0.74 38.96 -64.10
C ASP A 4 -0.47 37.50 -63.70
N ILE A 5 0.63 37.26 -62.98
CA ILE A 5 1.02 35.93 -62.48
C ILE A 5 -0.11 35.31 -61.66
N LYS A 6 -0.93 36.13 -61.00
CA LYS A 6 -2.12 35.70 -60.25
C LYS A 6 -3.20 35.15 -61.18
N GLU A 7 -3.37 35.71 -62.37
CA GLU A 7 -4.29 35.20 -63.38
C GLU A 7 -3.75 33.93 -64.04
N MET A 8 -2.43 33.86 -64.30
CA MET A 8 -1.78 32.65 -64.80
C MET A 8 -1.94 31.49 -63.81
N LEU A 9 -1.70 31.70 -62.52
CA LEU A 9 -1.92 30.69 -61.47
C LEU A 9 -3.39 30.29 -61.35
N LYS A 10 -4.33 31.24 -61.44
CA LYS A 10 -5.76 30.91 -61.42
C LYS A 10 -6.18 30.06 -62.62
N ASN A 11 -5.57 30.26 -63.78
CA ASN A 11 -5.85 29.48 -64.98
C ASN A 11 -5.14 28.11 -64.95
N ASP A 12 -3.91 28.05 -64.44
CA ASP A 12 -3.19 26.79 -64.23
C ASP A 12 -3.88 25.91 -63.20
N LEU A 13 -4.39 26.46 -62.10
CA LEU A 13 -5.16 25.71 -61.10
C LEU A 13 -6.47 25.15 -61.67
N LYS A 14 -7.11 25.85 -62.63
CA LYS A 14 -8.27 25.35 -63.36
C LYS A 14 -7.92 24.21 -64.32
N THR A 15 -6.66 24.15 -64.77
CA THR A 15 -6.14 23.16 -65.72
C THR A 15 -5.39 22.01 -65.02
N ALA A 16 -5.04 22.17 -63.74
CA ALA A 16 -4.30 21.21 -62.91
C ALA A 16 -5.16 20.02 -62.42
N SER A 17 -6.19 19.64 -63.18
CA SER A 17 -6.95 18.40 -62.94
C SER A 17 -6.19 17.14 -63.39
N ASN A 18 -4.98 17.29 -63.94
CA ASN A 18 -4.09 16.17 -64.22
C ASN A 18 -3.57 15.59 -62.92
N LYS A 19 -4.22 14.51 -62.47
CA LYS A 19 -3.81 13.67 -61.34
C LYS A 19 -2.32 13.32 -61.49
N LEU A 20 -1.54 13.50 -60.43
CA LEU A 20 -0.13 13.11 -60.39
C LEU A 20 0.04 11.67 -60.88
N SER A 21 1.09 11.40 -61.66
CA SER A 21 1.44 10.04 -62.09
C SER A 21 1.51 9.09 -60.89
N GLU A 22 0.97 7.89 -61.05
CA GLU A 22 1.03 6.87 -60.00
C GLU A 22 2.49 6.62 -59.57
N GLY A 23 2.70 6.56 -58.26
CA GLY A 23 4.02 6.39 -57.65
C GLY A 23 4.87 7.66 -57.56
N HIS A 24 4.41 8.82 -58.05
CA HIS A 24 5.16 10.10 -57.89
C HIS A 24 5.45 10.42 -56.42
N LYS A 25 4.46 10.26 -55.54
CA LYS A 25 4.61 10.48 -54.10
C LYS A 25 5.68 9.57 -53.49
N SER A 26 5.67 8.28 -53.80
CA SER A 26 6.65 7.32 -53.28
C SER A 26 8.07 7.62 -53.82
N ARG A 27 8.21 7.99 -55.10
CA ARG A 27 9.50 8.43 -55.67
C ARG A 27 10.03 9.69 -55.00
N PHE A 28 9.15 10.64 -54.69
CA PHE A 28 9.49 11.85 -53.97
C PHE A 28 9.93 11.54 -52.53
N GLU A 29 9.18 10.72 -51.80
CA GLU A 29 9.52 10.29 -50.43
C GLU A 29 10.87 9.55 -50.39
N ASN A 30 11.12 8.61 -51.30
CA ASN A 30 12.40 7.89 -51.36
C ASN A 30 13.59 8.82 -51.65
N ARG A 31 13.41 9.84 -52.49
CA ARG A 31 14.46 10.85 -52.75
C ARG A 31 14.63 11.77 -51.55
N LEU A 32 13.54 12.16 -50.89
CA LEU A 32 13.56 13.01 -49.71
C LEU A 32 14.29 12.33 -48.54
N ASP A 33 14.00 11.06 -48.27
CA ASP A 33 14.66 10.29 -47.20
C ASP A 33 16.15 10.06 -47.49
N LYS A 34 16.54 9.97 -48.76
CA LYS A 34 17.94 9.83 -49.16
C LYS A 34 18.73 11.14 -48.96
N GLU A 35 18.15 12.27 -49.30
CA GLU A 35 18.81 13.58 -49.19
C GLU A 35 18.75 14.17 -47.76
N LEU A 36 17.82 13.70 -46.91
CA LEU A 36 17.68 14.14 -45.52
C LEU A 36 17.78 12.95 -44.54
N PRO A 37 18.96 12.34 -44.35
CA PRO A 37 19.10 11.22 -43.43
C PRO A 37 18.82 11.65 -41.99
N LYS A 38 17.76 11.08 -41.39
CA LYS A 38 17.45 11.28 -39.97
C LYS A 38 18.55 10.63 -39.12
N LYS A 39 19.41 11.44 -38.49
CA LYS A 39 20.47 10.96 -37.60
C LYS A 39 19.84 10.27 -36.38
N LYS A 40 19.82 8.94 -36.38
CA LYS A 40 19.33 8.15 -35.24
C LYS A 40 20.28 8.35 -34.07
N ASN A 41 19.86 9.13 -33.08
CA ASN A 41 20.68 9.41 -31.91
C ASN A 41 20.60 8.22 -30.95
N LEU A 42 21.47 7.22 -31.15
CA LEU A 42 21.58 6.04 -30.27
C LEU A 42 21.80 6.43 -28.80
N PHE A 43 22.39 7.61 -28.56
CA PHE A 43 22.57 8.18 -27.23
C PHE A 43 21.27 8.55 -26.51
N SER A 44 20.17 8.81 -27.21
CA SER A 44 18.88 9.09 -26.54
C SER A 44 18.32 7.86 -25.85
N PHE A 45 18.43 6.67 -26.46
CA PHE A 45 18.00 5.43 -25.82
C PHE A 45 18.89 5.07 -24.62
N LEU A 46 20.20 5.34 -24.71
CA LEU A 46 21.12 5.18 -23.59
C LEU A 46 20.79 6.10 -22.41
N ARG A 47 20.35 7.33 -22.65
CA ARG A 47 19.90 8.26 -21.59
C ARG A 47 18.66 7.74 -20.87
N ILE A 48 17.70 7.19 -21.62
CA ILE A 48 16.46 6.60 -21.07
C ILE A 48 16.79 5.33 -20.28
N ALA A 49 17.65 4.46 -20.81
CA ALA A 49 18.11 3.28 -20.10
C ALA A 49 18.84 3.66 -18.79
N ALA A 50 19.72 4.66 -18.83
CA ALA A 50 20.44 5.15 -17.65
C ALA A 50 19.48 5.71 -16.58
N SER A 51 18.44 6.45 -16.96
CA SER A 51 17.47 6.96 -15.97
C SER A 51 16.67 5.84 -15.30
N ILE A 52 16.31 4.80 -16.05
CA ILE A 52 15.63 3.62 -15.49
C ILE A 52 16.56 2.89 -14.52
N LEU A 53 17.83 2.73 -14.89
CA LEU A 53 18.83 2.05 -14.08
C LEU A 53 19.12 2.80 -12.76
N VAL A 54 19.13 4.14 -12.80
CA VAL A 54 19.23 4.98 -11.59
C VAL A 54 18.01 4.81 -10.69
N LEU A 55 16.79 4.85 -11.25
CA LEU A 55 15.57 4.68 -10.46
C LEU A 55 15.47 3.29 -9.82
N VAL A 56 15.83 2.24 -10.56
CA VAL A 56 15.86 0.86 -10.04
C VAL A 56 16.92 0.72 -8.96
N SER A 57 18.12 1.27 -9.17
CA SER A 57 19.19 1.26 -8.16
C SER A 57 18.75 1.97 -6.87
N VAL A 58 18.15 3.16 -6.97
CA VAL A 58 17.65 3.90 -5.80
C VAL A 58 16.50 3.16 -5.13
N GLY A 59 15.59 2.55 -5.90
CA GLY A 59 14.48 1.76 -5.37
C GLY A 59 14.94 0.50 -4.65
N LEU A 60 15.94 -0.22 -5.18
CA LEU A 60 16.51 -1.40 -4.54
C LEU A 60 17.32 -1.02 -3.31
N LEU A 61 18.12 0.06 -3.37
CA LEU A 61 18.87 0.56 -2.21
C LEU A 61 17.96 1.10 -1.12
N SER A 62 16.89 1.82 -1.46
CA SER A 62 15.92 2.30 -0.47
C SER A 62 15.12 1.16 0.13
N TYR A 63 14.71 0.17 -0.68
CA TYR A 63 14.08 -1.04 -0.20
C TYR A 63 15.00 -1.84 0.72
N GLN A 64 16.27 -2.03 0.35
CA GLN A 64 17.27 -2.62 1.23
C GLN A 64 17.50 -1.79 2.47
N TYR A 65 17.58 -0.46 2.39
CA TYR A 65 17.82 0.40 3.55
C TYR A 65 16.64 0.40 4.54
N ILE A 66 15.41 0.33 4.01
CA ILE A 66 14.19 0.28 4.83
C ILE A 66 13.97 -1.12 5.42
N ASN A 67 14.37 -2.19 4.70
CA ASN A 67 14.18 -3.57 5.15
C ASN A 67 15.43 -4.23 5.78
N SER A 68 16.58 -3.55 5.78
CA SER A 68 17.78 -4.04 6.47
C SER A 68 17.79 -3.51 7.89
N ASP A 69 17.16 -4.27 8.79
CA ASP A 69 17.65 -4.29 10.16
C ASP A 69 19.10 -4.80 10.13
N LYS A 70 20.04 -3.86 10.35
CA LYS A 70 21.43 -4.05 10.77
C LYS A 70 22.16 -5.27 10.20
N ILE A 71 22.90 -5.07 9.11
CA ILE A 71 24.13 -5.83 8.89
C ILE A 71 25.25 -5.05 9.57
N SER A 72 25.51 -5.37 10.84
CA SER A 72 26.73 -4.91 11.52
C SER A 72 27.93 -5.69 10.97
N PRO A 73 29.09 -5.04 10.71
CA PRO A 73 30.32 -5.77 10.48
C PRO A 73 30.72 -6.48 11.78
N ASP A 74 31.27 -7.67 11.63
CA ASP A 74 31.78 -8.55 12.67
C ASP A 74 32.73 -7.80 13.63
N ILE A 75 32.21 -7.39 14.78
CA ILE A 75 32.98 -7.01 15.96
C ILE A 75 32.19 -7.52 17.14
N VAL A 76 32.74 -8.52 17.82
CA VAL A 76 32.28 -9.13 19.07
C VAL A 76 31.63 -8.08 19.98
N GLN A 77 30.29 -8.03 19.94
CA GLN A 77 29.46 -7.31 20.89
C GLN A 77 28.46 -8.33 21.40
N THR A 78 28.48 -8.55 22.70
CA THR A 78 27.45 -9.30 23.42
C THR A 78 26.09 -8.79 22.95
N ASP A 79 25.36 -9.61 22.20
CA ASP A 79 24.01 -9.29 21.76
C ASP A 79 23.13 -9.18 23.01
N GLU A 80 22.95 -7.94 23.49
CA GLU A 80 21.81 -7.60 24.33
C GLU A 80 20.57 -7.84 23.48
N LYS A 81 19.99 -9.04 23.66
CA LYS A 81 18.75 -9.49 23.03
C LYS A 81 17.66 -8.48 23.40
N LYS A 82 17.41 -7.49 22.53
CA LYS A 82 16.41 -6.46 22.76
C LYS A 82 15.04 -7.11 22.88
N ILE A 83 14.50 -7.15 24.09
CA ILE A 83 13.17 -7.67 24.39
C ILE A 83 12.16 -6.60 23.95
N ASN A 84 11.45 -6.81 22.84
CA ASN A 84 10.45 -5.85 22.36
C ASN A 84 9.03 -6.19 22.81
N SER A 85 8.75 -7.48 23.01
CA SER A 85 7.54 -7.99 23.66
C SER A 85 7.85 -9.30 24.38
N ILE A 86 6.82 -9.89 25.03
CA ILE A 86 6.94 -11.20 25.68
C ILE A 86 7.32 -12.33 24.71
N ALA A 87 7.12 -12.16 23.39
CA ALA A 87 7.54 -13.13 22.39
C ALA A 87 9.06 -13.31 22.29
N ASP A 88 9.84 -12.29 22.67
CA ASP A 88 11.30 -12.32 22.60
C ASP A 88 11.93 -13.04 23.82
N ILE A 89 11.14 -13.24 24.88
CA ILE A 89 11.55 -13.88 26.12
C ILE A 89 11.64 -15.40 25.94
N SER A 90 10.55 -16.05 25.46
CA SER A 90 10.52 -17.50 25.27
C SER A 90 9.60 -17.95 24.12
N PRO A 91 9.86 -19.13 23.52
CA PRO A 91 9.00 -19.66 22.45
C PRO A 91 7.55 -19.90 22.88
N ASP A 92 7.30 -20.19 24.16
CA ASP A 92 5.95 -20.45 24.65
C ASP A 92 5.18 -19.15 24.88
N LEU A 93 5.83 -18.11 25.40
CA LEU A 93 5.23 -16.77 25.50
C LEU A 93 4.91 -16.19 24.12
N LYS A 94 5.77 -16.43 23.13
CA LYS A 94 5.49 -16.07 21.74
C LYS A 94 4.20 -16.70 21.21
N LYS A 95 4.01 -18.00 21.42
CA LYS A 95 2.77 -18.68 20.98
C LYS A 95 1.53 -18.08 21.64
N VAL A 96 1.63 -17.72 22.93
CA VAL A 96 0.54 -17.10 23.68
C VAL A 96 0.20 -15.74 23.07
N GLU A 97 1.19 -14.87 22.88
CA GLU A 97 0.99 -13.55 22.29
C GLU A 97 0.43 -13.63 20.86
N ASP A 98 1.05 -14.43 20.00
CA ASP A 98 0.62 -14.65 18.62
C ASP A 98 -0.83 -15.14 18.57
N TYR A 99 -1.20 -16.07 19.46
CA TYR A 99 -2.57 -16.59 19.55
C TYR A 99 -3.58 -15.48 19.87
N TYR A 100 -3.30 -14.66 20.89
CA TYR A 100 -4.22 -13.59 21.27
C TYR A 100 -4.31 -12.51 20.20
N LEU A 101 -3.18 -12.01 19.68
CA LEU A 101 -3.16 -10.97 18.65
C LEU A 101 -3.88 -11.42 17.38
N THR A 102 -3.61 -12.64 16.92
CA THR A 102 -4.27 -13.21 15.74
C THR A 102 -5.78 -13.30 15.96
N ASN A 103 -6.23 -13.78 17.13
CA ASN A 103 -7.65 -13.92 17.42
C ASN A 103 -8.33 -12.56 17.56
N ILE A 104 -7.71 -11.59 18.24
CA ILE A 104 -8.20 -10.20 18.35
C ILE A 104 -8.40 -9.61 16.95
N ASN A 105 -7.38 -9.66 16.11
CA ASN A 105 -7.43 -9.15 14.74
C ASN A 105 -8.51 -9.85 13.90
N TYR A 106 -8.64 -11.15 14.07
CA TYR A 106 -9.69 -11.94 13.41
C TYR A 106 -11.11 -11.60 13.89
N GLN A 107 -11.32 -11.33 15.18
CA GLN A 107 -12.64 -10.89 15.65
C GLN A 107 -12.96 -9.49 15.14
N ILE A 108 -11.99 -8.57 15.17
CA ILE A 108 -12.18 -7.20 14.69
C ILE A 108 -12.54 -7.19 13.21
N SER A 109 -11.86 -7.99 12.37
CA SER A 109 -12.12 -8.04 10.92
C SER A 109 -13.52 -8.54 10.55
N LYS A 110 -14.21 -9.24 11.46
CA LYS A 110 -15.59 -9.70 11.28
C LYS A 110 -16.64 -8.64 11.60
N ILE A 111 -16.26 -7.57 12.28
CA ILE A 111 -17.21 -6.54 12.73
C ILE A 111 -17.61 -5.70 11.51
N LYS A 112 -18.90 -5.64 11.23
CA LYS A 112 -19.49 -4.76 10.21
C LYS A 112 -20.08 -3.53 10.90
N ILE A 113 -19.69 -2.35 10.43
CA ILE A 113 -20.24 -1.09 10.89
C ILE A 113 -21.57 -0.84 10.17
N THR A 114 -22.62 -0.53 10.93
CA THR A 114 -23.94 -0.13 10.44
C THR A 114 -24.43 1.07 11.26
N ASP A 115 -25.38 1.85 10.74
CA ASP A 115 -25.89 3.03 11.46
C ASP A 115 -26.50 2.67 12.83
N VAL A 116 -27.06 1.46 12.96
CA VAL A 116 -27.68 0.98 14.20
C VAL A 116 -26.64 0.59 15.27
N ASN A 117 -25.47 0.10 14.86
CA ASN A 117 -24.46 -0.41 15.80
C ASN A 117 -23.28 0.56 16.02
N LYS A 118 -23.21 1.66 15.28
CA LYS A 118 -22.10 2.61 15.30
C LYS A 118 -21.75 3.11 16.70
N ASP A 119 -22.73 3.61 17.46
CA ASP A 119 -22.50 4.17 18.80
C ASP A 119 -21.99 3.10 19.78
N LEU A 120 -22.52 1.87 19.66
CA LEU A 120 -22.04 0.74 20.45
C LEU A 120 -20.59 0.40 20.08
N LEU A 121 -20.27 0.37 18.79
CA LEU A 121 -18.91 0.09 18.32
C LEU A 121 -17.91 1.15 18.80
N GLU A 122 -18.30 2.43 18.77
CA GLU A 122 -17.45 3.53 19.23
C GLU A 122 -17.00 3.36 20.69
N VAL A 123 -17.94 3.03 21.59
CA VAL A 123 -17.62 2.79 23.01
C VAL A 123 -16.64 1.63 23.18
N TYR A 124 -16.89 0.50 22.51
CA TYR A 124 -16.03 -0.68 22.64
C TYR A 124 -14.66 -0.48 21.99
N PHE A 125 -14.57 0.19 20.85
CA PHE A 125 -13.29 0.49 20.20
C PHE A 125 -12.49 1.52 20.99
N SER A 126 -13.14 2.48 21.65
CA SER A 126 -12.47 3.39 22.57
C SER A 126 -11.81 2.63 23.73
N GLN A 127 -12.54 1.71 24.37
CA GLN A 127 -11.98 0.86 25.44
C GLN A 127 -10.85 -0.06 24.95
N LEU A 128 -10.98 -0.64 23.75
CA LEU A 128 -9.90 -1.41 23.13
C LEU A 128 -8.67 -0.55 22.83
N GLY A 129 -8.86 0.72 22.47
CA GLY A 129 -7.80 1.69 22.27
C GLY A 129 -7.04 2.00 23.55
N GLU A 130 -7.74 2.18 24.68
CA GLU A 130 -7.10 2.35 26.00
C GLU A 130 -6.29 1.12 26.41
N LEU A 131 -6.83 -0.09 26.20
CA LEU A 131 -6.09 -1.32 26.43
C LEU A 131 -4.85 -1.44 25.53
N GLN A 132 -4.94 -1.05 24.26
CA GLN A 132 -3.79 -1.06 23.35
C GLN A 132 -2.69 -0.10 23.84
N LYS A 133 -3.05 1.11 24.28
CA LYS A 133 -2.08 2.07 24.85
C LYS A 133 -1.36 1.49 26.07
N GLU A 134 -2.11 0.83 26.97
CA GLU A 134 -1.51 0.20 28.15
C GLU A 134 -0.60 -0.97 27.76
N TYR A 135 -0.97 -1.78 26.76
CA TYR A 135 -0.12 -2.84 26.23
C TYR A 135 1.19 -2.29 25.64
N ASP A 136 1.13 -1.19 24.87
CA ASP A 136 2.30 -0.53 24.31
C ASP A 136 3.21 0.05 25.40
N LYS A 137 2.61 0.60 26.46
CA LYS A 137 3.32 1.10 27.63
C LYS A 137 4.01 -0.03 28.40
N LEU A 138 3.33 -1.13 28.69
CA LEU A 138 3.92 -2.30 29.35
C LEU A 138 5.07 -2.91 28.54
N ASN A 139 4.95 -2.98 27.20
CA ASN A 139 6.06 -3.39 26.34
C ASN A 139 7.23 -2.41 26.36
N SER A 140 6.99 -1.13 26.63
CA SER A 140 8.06 -0.15 26.81
C SER A 140 8.76 -0.28 28.16
N GLU A 141 8.03 -0.63 29.22
CA GLU A 141 8.58 -0.93 30.54
C GLU A 141 9.45 -2.20 30.49
N LEU A 142 8.96 -3.25 29.80
CA LEU A 142 9.69 -4.50 29.58
C LEU A 142 11.03 -4.31 28.83
N LYS A 143 11.16 -3.26 28.01
CA LYS A 143 12.41 -2.92 27.30
C LYS A 143 13.47 -2.27 28.19
N ILE A 144 13.04 -1.65 29.29
CA ILE A 144 13.89 -0.88 30.19
C ILE A 144 14.45 -1.76 31.29
N ASP A 145 13.69 -2.78 31.71
CA ASP A 145 14.12 -3.73 32.73
C ASP A 145 15.18 -4.70 32.15
N GLU A 146 16.40 -4.68 32.69
CA GLU A 146 17.48 -5.63 32.34
C GLU A 146 17.16 -7.06 32.82
N ASP A 147 16.25 -7.20 33.79
CA ASP A 147 15.75 -8.46 34.31
C ASP A 147 14.30 -8.70 33.88
N VAL A 148 13.95 -9.95 33.61
CA VAL A 148 12.64 -10.33 33.09
C VAL A 148 11.59 -10.17 34.19
N ASN A 149 10.80 -9.11 34.13
CA ASN A 149 9.76 -8.81 35.11
C ASN A 149 8.50 -9.66 34.87
N GLU A 150 8.37 -10.78 35.61
CA GLU A 150 7.21 -11.68 35.54
C GLU A 150 5.87 -10.95 35.77
N GLU A 151 5.83 -9.93 36.63
CA GLU A 151 4.62 -9.13 36.87
C GLU A 151 4.20 -8.37 35.61
N THR A 152 5.17 -7.84 34.85
CA THR A 152 4.91 -7.16 33.58
C THR A 152 4.42 -8.13 32.50
N ILE A 153 4.95 -9.36 32.47
CA ILE A 153 4.48 -10.43 31.59
C ILE A 153 3.01 -10.75 31.90
N ASP A 154 2.67 -10.95 33.17
CA ASP A 154 1.31 -11.26 33.59
C ASP A 154 0.34 -10.13 33.22
N LYS A 155 0.71 -8.87 33.42
CA LYS A 155 -0.08 -7.71 33.01
C LYS A 155 -0.27 -7.63 31.49
N LEU A 156 0.76 -7.95 30.71
CA LEU A 156 0.66 -8.00 29.24
C LEU A 156 -0.33 -9.08 28.79
N ILE A 157 -0.26 -10.27 29.39
CA ILE A 157 -1.19 -11.36 29.11
C ILE A 157 -2.61 -10.99 29.55
N GLU A 158 -2.79 -10.39 30.73
CA GLU A 158 -4.08 -9.91 31.23
C GLU A 158 -4.69 -8.88 30.29
N ASN A 159 -3.90 -7.94 29.78
CA ASN A 159 -4.36 -6.97 28.80
C ASN A 159 -4.91 -7.64 27.53
N LEU A 160 -4.17 -8.60 26.97
CA LEU A 160 -4.60 -9.37 25.80
C LEU A 160 -5.91 -10.13 26.08
N GLN A 161 -6.05 -10.72 27.28
CA GLN A 161 -7.26 -11.39 27.71
C GLN A 161 -8.45 -10.43 27.84
N MET A 162 -8.26 -9.24 28.42
CA MET A 162 -9.28 -8.21 28.54
C MET A 162 -9.78 -7.73 27.18
N ARG A 163 -8.87 -7.51 26.23
CA ARG A 163 -9.23 -7.14 24.85
C ARG A 163 -10.10 -8.20 24.20
N LEU A 164 -9.73 -9.48 24.34
CA LEU A 164 -10.52 -10.58 23.82
C LEU A 164 -11.90 -10.69 24.50
N LEU A 165 -11.97 -10.45 25.81
CA LEU A 165 -13.21 -10.44 26.57
C LEU A 165 -14.16 -9.33 26.09
N LEU A 166 -13.66 -8.12 25.88
CA LEU A 166 -14.45 -7.01 25.32
C LEU A 166 -15.01 -7.36 23.95
N LEU A 167 -14.20 -7.95 23.06
CA LEU A 167 -14.66 -8.38 21.73
C LEU A 167 -15.75 -9.46 21.83
N LYS A 168 -15.62 -10.40 22.77
CA LYS A 168 -16.66 -11.41 23.02
C LYS A 168 -17.96 -10.79 23.51
N GLN A 169 -17.89 -9.79 24.40
CA GLN A 169 -19.06 -9.06 24.88
C GLN A 169 -19.71 -8.25 23.75
N LEU A 170 -18.92 -7.56 22.94
CA LEU A 170 -19.39 -6.80 21.79
C LEU A 170 -20.13 -7.72 20.81
N LYS A 171 -19.55 -8.85 20.45
CA LYS A 171 -20.20 -9.85 19.58
C LYS A 171 -21.56 -10.29 20.12
N LYS A 172 -21.67 -10.55 21.43
CA LYS A 172 -22.96 -10.90 22.05
C LYS A 172 -23.99 -9.77 21.90
N LYS A 173 -23.58 -8.52 22.10
CA LYS A 173 -24.47 -7.35 21.95
C LYS A 173 -24.90 -7.14 20.50
N LEU A 174 -23.97 -7.28 19.54
CA LEU A 174 -24.28 -7.19 18.10
C LEU A 174 -25.29 -8.26 17.68
N ASN A 175 -25.08 -9.52 18.09
CA ASN A 175 -26.03 -10.59 17.80
C ASN A 175 -27.41 -10.31 18.41
N LYS A 176 -27.49 -9.68 19.58
CA LYS A 176 -28.77 -9.29 20.19
C LYS A 176 -29.49 -8.24 19.35
N ILE A 177 -28.79 -7.23 18.85
CA ILE A 177 -29.35 -6.19 17.97
C ILE A 177 -29.86 -6.81 16.66
N GLU A 178 -29.08 -7.67 16.04
CA GLU A 178 -29.46 -8.35 14.79
C GLU A 178 -30.75 -9.18 14.97
N ASN A 179 -30.82 -9.99 16.03
CA ASN A 179 -32.02 -10.79 16.33
C ASN A 179 -33.25 -9.94 16.65
N LEU A 180 -33.10 -8.77 17.27
CA LEU A 180 -34.22 -7.87 17.54
C LEU A 180 -34.77 -7.27 16.25
N ASN A 181 -33.89 -6.85 15.33
CA ASN A 181 -34.30 -6.31 14.03
C ASN A 181 -35.03 -7.34 13.18
N LEU A 182 -34.59 -8.60 13.18
CA LEU A 182 -35.27 -9.69 12.46
C LEU A 182 -36.71 -9.89 12.95
N LYS A 183 -36.91 -9.93 14.28
CA LYS A 183 -38.24 -10.09 14.88
C LYS A 183 -39.19 -8.93 14.57
N GLN A 184 -38.69 -7.70 14.56
CA GLN A 184 -39.50 -6.52 14.21
C GLN A 184 -39.99 -6.58 12.76
N ASN A 185 -39.13 -7.03 11.84
CA ASN A 185 -39.49 -7.18 10.44
C ASN A 185 -40.55 -8.27 10.22
N GLU A 186 -40.47 -9.40 10.94
CA GLU A 186 -41.51 -10.45 10.87
C GLU A 186 -42.87 -9.95 11.42
N SER A 187 -42.88 -9.21 12.52
CA SER A 187 -44.12 -8.67 13.13
C SER A 187 -44.79 -7.54 12.34
N SER A 188 -44.09 -6.90 11.41
CA SER A 188 -44.62 -5.83 10.55
C SER A 188 -45.16 -6.35 9.21
N LEU A 189 -44.96 -7.63 8.92
CA LEU A 189 -45.43 -8.32 7.72
C LEU A 189 -46.66 -9.22 7.99
N SER A 190 -47.02 -9.44 9.25
CA SER A 190 -48.17 -10.22 9.72
C SER A 190 -49.30 -9.32 10.20
#